data_AF-A0A961RGA3-F1
#
_entry.id   AF-A0A961RGA3-F1
#
_cell.length_a   1.000
_cell.length_b   1.000
_cell.length_c   1.000
_cell.angle_alpha   90.00
_cell.angle_beta   90.00
_cell.angle_gamma   90.00
#
_symmetry.space_group_name_H-M   'P 1'
#
loop_
_entity.id
_entity.type
_entity.pdbx_description
1 polymer ?
#
loop_
_entity_poly.entity_id
_entity_poly.type
_entity_poly.pdbx_seq_one_letter_code
_entity_poly.pdbx_strand_id
1 'polypeptide(L)'
;MATTNNKTATPSATAGSVNAGSMRRAMLREFWFYFSQNKGAVIGLVVFSVIVLIALAAPLIAPHSPTLQNRGAFLLPPFWQEGGSITYPLGTDPVGRDILSRLIYGARFSLFIGLVVVTLSMSVGVLVGLIAGFFRGWIDTVIMRLMDVILAFPSLLLALVLVAILGPGLVNAMIAIALILQPHYVRLTRAAVLSEREREYVISSRVAGAGIARLMFITILPNCLAPLIVQATLSFSSAILDAAALGFLGMGAQPPTPEWGTMLAEAREFILRAWWVVTFPGLAILVTVLAINLMGDGLRDALDPKLKQS
;
A
#
# COMPACT_ATOMS: atom_id res chain seq x y z
N MET A 1 -79.98 19.59 -4.28
CA MET A 1 -79.81 18.12 -4.13
C MET A 1 -79.07 17.62 -5.36
N ALA A 2 -77.88 17.04 -5.35
CA ALA A 2 -76.82 16.90 -4.36
C ALA A 2 -75.51 16.77 -5.16
N THR A 3 -74.47 17.43 -4.69
CA THR A 3 -73.07 17.30 -5.13
C THR A 3 -72.47 16.01 -4.54
N THR A 4 -71.86 15.16 -5.37
CA THR A 4 -70.91 14.11 -4.93
C THR A 4 -69.89 13.93 -6.06
N ASN A 5 -68.73 14.58 -6.01
CA ASN A 5 -67.54 14.39 -5.18
C ASN A 5 -66.62 13.25 -5.68
N ASN A 6 -65.43 13.72 -6.01
CA ASN A 6 -64.20 13.10 -6.50
C ASN A 6 -63.72 11.89 -5.68
N LYS A 7 -63.08 10.92 -6.35
CA LYS A 7 -61.96 10.12 -5.79
C LYS A 7 -61.20 9.39 -6.90
N THR A 8 -60.32 10.11 -7.58
CA THR A 8 -59.16 9.50 -8.26
C THR A 8 -58.25 8.88 -7.20
N ALA A 9 -58.18 7.55 -7.14
CA ALA A 9 -57.23 6.83 -6.32
C ALA A 9 -55.82 6.99 -6.90
N THR A 10 -55.00 7.83 -6.28
CA THR A 10 -53.55 7.83 -6.44
C THR A 10 -53.00 6.52 -5.88
N PRO A 11 -52.17 5.75 -6.61
CA PRO A 11 -51.41 4.67 -5.99
C PRO A 11 -50.38 5.32 -5.08
N SER A 12 -50.55 5.18 -3.77
CA SER A 12 -49.54 5.45 -2.78
C SER A 12 -48.40 4.46 -2.95
N ALA A 13 -47.47 4.78 -3.86
CA ALA A 13 -46.16 4.17 -3.89
C ALA A 13 -45.48 4.53 -2.57
N THR A 14 -45.62 3.64 -1.59
CA THR A 14 -44.77 3.60 -0.41
C THR A 14 -43.37 3.28 -0.91
N ALA A 15 -42.61 4.34 -1.23
CA ALA A 15 -41.18 4.26 -1.40
C ALA A 15 -40.61 3.79 -0.06
N GLY A 16 -40.50 2.47 0.10
CA GLY A 16 -39.85 1.85 1.24
C GLY A 16 -38.48 2.51 1.37
N SER A 17 -38.23 3.12 2.53
CA SER A 17 -36.95 3.74 2.83
C SER A 17 -35.87 2.68 2.63
N VAL A 18 -35.12 2.80 1.53
CA VAL A 18 -34.01 1.89 1.26
C VAL A 18 -33.03 2.12 2.39
N ASN A 19 -32.98 1.16 3.31
CA ASN A 19 -32.17 1.26 4.49
C ASN A 19 -30.71 1.37 4.04
N ALA A 20 -30.01 2.47 4.34
CA ALA A 20 -28.63 2.69 3.86
C ALA A 20 -27.69 1.51 4.20
N GLY A 21 -27.98 0.78 5.29
CA GLY A 21 -27.28 -0.45 5.65
C GLY A 21 -27.53 -1.64 4.72
N SER A 22 -28.72 -1.79 4.10
CA SER A 22 -28.95 -2.83 3.08
C SER A 22 -28.21 -2.53 1.77
N MET A 23 -28.17 -1.26 1.36
CA MET A 23 -27.46 -0.83 0.15
C MET A 23 -25.94 -1.02 0.28
N ARG A 24 -25.33 -0.61 1.40
CA ARG A 24 -23.90 -0.84 1.65
C ARG A 24 -23.54 -2.33 1.69
N ARG A 25 -24.40 -3.16 2.29
CA ARG A 25 -24.21 -4.62 2.30
C ARG A 25 -24.30 -5.23 0.89
N ALA A 26 -25.24 -4.75 0.06
CA ALA A 26 -25.35 -5.19 -1.32
C ALA A 26 -24.09 -4.84 -2.13
N MET A 27 -23.59 -3.59 -2.02
CA MET A 27 -22.36 -3.16 -2.68
C MET A 27 -21.13 -3.96 -2.24
N LEU A 28 -21.01 -4.25 -0.93
CA LEU A 28 -19.90 -5.06 -0.41
C LEU A 28 -19.99 -6.52 -0.89
N ARG A 29 -21.20 -7.08 -0.97
CA ARG A 29 -21.43 -8.43 -1.48
C ARG A 29 -21.08 -8.54 -2.96
N GLU A 30 -21.47 -7.54 -3.75
CA GLU A 30 -21.14 -7.44 -5.17
C GLU A 30 -19.63 -7.30 -5.38
N PHE A 31 -18.99 -6.40 -4.64
CA PHE A 31 -17.53 -6.25 -4.63
C PHE A 31 -16.84 -7.58 -4.30
N TRP A 32 -17.27 -8.25 -3.23
CA TRP A 32 -16.71 -9.54 -2.83
C TRP A 32 -16.93 -10.62 -3.89
N PHE A 33 -18.09 -10.65 -4.53
CA PHE A 33 -18.38 -11.59 -5.61
C PHE A 33 -17.35 -11.44 -6.74
N TYR A 34 -17.16 -10.23 -7.27
CA TYR A 34 -16.18 -9.98 -8.33
C TYR A 34 -14.74 -10.23 -7.88
N PHE A 35 -14.37 -9.79 -6.67
CA PHE A 35 -13.05 -10.05 -6.10
C PHE A 35 -12.77 -11.56 -5.98
N SER A 36 -13.76 -12.33 -5.55
CA SER A 36 -13.62 -13.78 -5.33
C SER A 36 -13.56 -14.62 -6.62
N GLN A 37 -14.00 -14.07 -7.76
CA GLN A 37 -13.83 -14.73 -9.06
C GLN A 37 -12.35 -14.80 -9.47
N ASN A 38 -11.55 -13.82 -9.06
CA ASN A 38 -10.11 -13.82 -9.27
C ASN A 38 -9.44 -14.69 -8.20
N LYS A 39 -9.17 -15.96 -8.52
CA LYS A 39 -8.51 -16.91 -7.60
C LYS A 39 -7.15 -16.41 -7.12
N GLY A 40 -6.40 -15.71 -7.98
CA GLY A 40 -5.12 -15.11 -7.62
C GLY A 40 -5.29 -14.05 -6.53
N ALA A 41 -6.29 -13.20 -6.65
CA ALA A 41 -6.60 -12.17 -5.66
C ALA A 41 -6.99 -12.74 -4.29
N VAL A 42 -7.78 -13.81 -4.25
CA VAL A 42 -8.13 -14.50 -3.00
C VAL A 42 -6.90 -15.11 -2.34
N ILE A 43 -6.02 -15.77 -3.12
CA ILE A 43 -4.75 -16.31 -2.60
C ILE A 43 -3.88 -15.18 -2.05
N GLY A 44 -3.73 -14.09 -2.80
CA GLY A 44 -2.99 -12.90 -2.38
C GLY A 44 -3.53 -12.32 -1.07
N LEU A 45 -4.86 -12.17 -0.96
CA LEU A 45 -5.52 -11.68 0.25
C LEU A 45 -5.26 -12.59 1.45
N VAL A 46 -5.37 -13.91 1.29
CA VAL A 46 -5.13 -14.88 2.37
C VAL A 46 -3.68 -14.82 2.83
N VAL A 47 -2.72 -14.87 1.89
CA VAL A 47 -1.29 -14.82 2.21
C VAL A 47 -0.93 -13.50 2.89
N PHE A 48 -1.38 -12.37 2.35
CA PHE A 48 -1.15 -11.05 2.94
C PHE A 48 -1.75 -10.96 4.35
N SER A 49 -2.98 -11.48 4.55
CA SER A 49 -3.62 -11.51 5.86
C SER A 49 -2.82 -12.32 6.87
N VAL A 50 -2.29 -13.47 6.47
CA VAL A 50 -1.40 -14.28 7.33
C VAL A 50 -0.13 -13.51 7.70
N ILE A 51 0.50 -12.81 6.75
CA ILE A 51 1.70 -11.99 7.03
C ILE A 51 1.38 -10.86 8.00
N VAL A 52 0.24 -10.18 7.84
CA VAL A 52 -0.22 -9.14 8.77
C VAL A 52 -0.44 -9.72 10.17
N LEU A 53 -1.09 -10.89 10.27
CA LEU A 53 -1.29 -11.56 11.55
C LEU A 53 0.04 -11.93 12.22
N ILE A 54 1.00 -12.47 11.46
CA ILE A 54 2.36 -12.76 11.94
C ILE A 54 3.05 -11.48 12.44
N ALA A 55 2.98 -10.38 11.69
CA ALA A 55 3.59 -9.10 12.04
C ALA A 55 2.99 -8.49 13.32
N LEU A 56 1.67 -8.60 13.51
CA LEU A 56 0.97 -8.11 14.70
C LEU A 56 1.23 -9.01 15.91
N ALA A 57 1.22 -10.32 15.71
CA ALA A 57 1.49 -11.31 16.75
C ALA A 57 2.98 -11.48 17.06
N ALA A 58 3.88 -10.74 16.39
CA ALA A 58 5.32 -10.90 16.48
C ALA A 58 5.88 -11.03 17.92
N PRO A 59 5.47 -10.22 18.91
CA PRO A 59 5.96 -10.36 20.28
C PRO A 59 5.52 -11.65 20.99
N LEU A 60 4.48 -12.32 20.49
CA LEU A 60 3.94 -13.55 21.06
C LEU A 60 4.48 -14.80 20.36
N ILE A 61 4.73 -14.74 19.05
CA ILE A 61 5.10 -15.91 18.24
C ILE A 61 6.61 -16.03 17.98
N ALA A 62 7.39 -14.97 18.16
CA ALA A 62 8.82 -15.00 17.96
C ALA A 62 9.52 -15.84 19.04
N PRO A 63 10.30 -16.89 18.68
CA PRO A 63 10.95 -17.75 19.67
C PRO A 63 11.95 -17.03 20.58
N HIS A 64 12.66 -16.05 20.00
CA HIS A 64 13.68 -15.24 20.67
C HIS A 64 13.45 -13.74 20.44
N SER A 65 14.11 -12.90 21.23
CA SER A 65 14.22 -11.47 20.88
C SER A 65 15.01 -11.31 19.57
N PRO A 66 14.55 -10.47 18.62
CA PRO A 66 15.17 -10.33 17.29
C PRO A 66 16.56 -9.67 17.33
N THR A 67 16.94 -9.07 18.46
CA THR A 67 18.22 -8.42 18.69
C THR A 67 19.13 -9.22 19.62
N LEU A 68 18.63 -10.32 20.21
CA LEU A 68 19.41 -11.15 21.12
C LEU A 68 20.52 -11.88 20.35
N GLN A 69 21.76 -11.58 20.70
CA GLN A 69 22.95 -12.23 20.14
C GLN A 69 23.39 -13.39 21.03
N ASN A 70 23.65 -14.54 20.42
CA ASN A 70 24.25 -15.68 21.10
C ASN A 70 25.63 -15.98 20.50
N ARG A 71 26.69 -15.73 21.29
CA ARG A 71 28.10 -15.92 20.89
C ARG A 71 28.49 -17.38 20.65
N GLY A 72 27.70 -18.34 21.12
CA GLY A 72 27.93 -19.77 20.84
C GLY A 72 27.25 -20.26 19.56
N ALA A 73 26.43 -19.42 18.92
CA ALA A 73 25.51 -19.82 17.87
C ALA A 73 25.74 -19.02 16.58
N PHE A 74 26.99 -18.81 16.16
CA PHE A 74 27.28 -18.10 14.92
C PHE A 74 27.00 -18.98 13.70
N LEU A 75 26.18 -18.49 12.76
CA LEU A 75 25.87 -19.18 11.50
C LEU A 75 25.46 -20.64 11.69
N LEU A 76 24.63 -20.93 12.69
CA LEU A 76 24.04 -22.26 12.84
C LEU A 76 23.09 -22.51 11.68
N PRO A 77 23.18 -23.69 11.05
CA PRO A 77 22.27 -24.05 9.98
C PRO A 77 20.86 -24.30 10.52
N PRO A 78 19.85 -24.30 9.65
CA PRO A 78 18.48 -24.62 10.03
C PRO A 78 18.36 -26.03 10.61
N PHE A 79 17.33 -26.29 11.41
CA PHE A 79 17.23 -27.52 12.21
C PHE A 79 17.27 -28.83 11.39
N TRP A 80 16.90 -28.77 10.10
CA TRP A 80 16.88 -29.93 9.20
C TRP A 80 18.23 -30.24 8.55
N GLN A 81 19.26 -29.41 8.79
CA GLN A 81 20.62 -29.63 8.31
C GLN A 81 21.51 -30.15 9.44
N GLU A 82 22.60 -30.81 9.06
CA GLU A 82 23.61 -31.29 10.00
C GLU A 82 24.23 -30.11 10.77
N GLY A 83 24.28 -30.23 12.10
CA GLY A 83 24.70 -29.14 13.00
C GLY A 83 23.63 -28.10 13.32
N GLY A 84 22.39 -28.28 12.84
CA GLY A 84 21.25 -27.42 13.13
C GLY A 84 20.64 -27.67 14.51
N SER A 85 19.87 -26.71 15.01
CA SER A 85 19.20 -26.80 16.31
C SER A 85 17.74 -26.38 16.21
N ILE A 86 16.85 -27.12 16.90
CA ILE A 86 15.43 -26.77 16.98
C ILE A 86 15.19 -25.45 17.74
N THR A 87 16.15 -25.02 18.56
CA THR A 87 16.15 -23.72 19.22
C THR A 87 16.22 -22.58 18.19
N TYR A 88 16.88 -22.80 17.05
CA TYR A 88 16.99 -21.83 15.97
C TYR A 88 16.42 -22.45 14.68
N PRO A 89 15.09 -22.51 14.51
CA PRO A 89 14.49 -23.33 13.47
C PRO A 89 14.98 -23.00 12.05
N LEU A 90 15.13 -21.72 11.74
CA LEU A 90 15.62 -21.24 10.45
C LEU A 90 17.13 -20.92 10.46
N GLY A 91 17.83 -21.34 11.49
CA GLY A 91 19.24 -21.05 11.71
C GLY A 91 19.47 -19.67 12.33
N THR A 92 20.75 -19.32 12.46
CA THR A 92 21.19 -18.04 13.00
C THR A 92 22.01 -17.25 12.00
N ASP A 93 22.13 -15.95 12.27
CA ASP A 93 22.89 -15.02 11.46
C ASP A 93 24.38 -14.90 11.87
N PRO A 94 25.20 -14.05 11.21
CA PRO A 94 26.64 -13.92 11.50
C PRO A 94 26.98 -13.49 12.92
N VAL A 95 26.03 -12.92 13.66
CA VAL A 95 26.20 -12.47 15.06
C VAL A 95 25.37 -13.30 16.03
N GLY A 96 24.83 -14.43 15.58
CA GLY A 96 24.11 -15.41 16.38
C GLY A 96 22.71 -14.99 16.81
N ARG A 97 22.04 -14.13 16.03
CA ARG A 97 20.61 -13.81 16.21
C ARG A 97 19.75 -14.84 15.47
N ASP A 98 18.59 -15.16 16.03
CA ASP A 98 17.62 -16.09 15.42
C ASP A 98 17.00 -15.50 14.15
N ILE A 99 17.15 -16.21 13.01
CA ILE A 99 16.61 -15.76 11.72
C ILE A 99 15.08 -15.75 11.74
N LEU A 100 14.43 -16.73 12.37
CA LEU A 100 12.96 -16.80 12.40
C LEU A 100 12.36 -15.60 13.13
N SER A 101 12.82 -15.31 14.34
CA SER A 101 12.43 -14.09 15.07
C SER A 101 12.68 -12.81 14.29
N ARG A 102 13.84 -12.70 13.61
CA ARG A 102 14.15 -11.53 12.79
C ARG A 102 13.22 -11.39 11.59
N LEU A 103 12.81 -12.48 10.93
CA LEU A 103 11.85 -12.43 9.84
C LEU A 103 10.46 -11.98 10.29
N ILE A 104 9.99 -12.50 11.43
CA ILE A 104 8.69 -12.17 12.01
C ILE A 104 8.63 -10.68 12.38
N TYR A 105 9.66 -10.18 13.08
CA TYR A 105 9.75 -8.74 13.38
C TYR A 105 10.01 -7.90 12.13
N GLY A 106 10.75 -8.42 11.16
CA GLY A 106 10.98 -7.78 9.87
C GLY A 106 9.70 -7.54 9.09
N ALA A 107 8.76 -8.48 9.12
CA ALA A 107 7.43 -8.29 8.54
C ALA A 107 6.75 -7.03 9.09
N ARG A 108 6.86 -6.79 10.41
CA ARG A 108 6.28 -5.61 11.05
C ARG A 108 6.93 -4.31 10.55
N PHE A 109 8.25 -4.26 10.45
CA PHE A 109 8.95 -3.08 9.94
C PHE A 109 8.67 -2.83 8.46
N SER A 110 8.76 -3.86 7.61
CA SER A 110 8.54 -3.73 6.16
C SER A 110 7.09 -3.32 5.84
N LEU A 111 6.09 -3.91 6.52
CA LEU A 111 4.69 -3.48 6.37
C LEU A 111 4.44 -2.07 6.89
N PHE A 112 5.08 -1.68 8.00
CA PHE A 112 4.97 -0.33 8.54
C PHE A 112 5.55 0.71 7.58
N ILE A 113 6.69 0.43 6.95
CA ILE A 113 7.28 1.28 5.91
C ILE A 113 6.30 1.46 4.76
N GLY A 114 5.77 0.37 4.21
CA GLY A 114 4.79 0.42 3.12
C GLY A 114 3.57 1.28 3.49
N LEU A 115 3.05 1.11 4.71
CA LEU A 115 1.89 1.87 5.21
C LEU A 115 2.19 3.37 5.30
N VAL A 116 3.30 3.76 5.94
CA VAL A 116 3.67 5.17 6.14
C VAL A 116 3.94 5.85 4.80
N VAL A 117 4.73 5.22 3.94
CA VAL A 117 5.09 5.75 2.62
C VAL A 117 3.84 5.96 1.77
N VAL A 118 2.99 4.94 1.63
CA VAL A 118 1.77 5.04 0.83
C VAL A 118 0.83 6.11 1.39
N THR A 119 0.62 6.15 2.70
CA THR A 119 -0.27 7.14 3.33
C THR A 119 0.24 8.55 3.09
N LEU A 120 1.54 8.79 3.26
CA LEU A 120 2.15 10.11 3.08
C LEU A 120 2.12 10.54 1.61
N SER A 121 2.50 9.66 0.69
CA SER A 121 2.49 9.92 -0.75
C SER A 121 1.09 10.14 -1.29
N MET A 122 0.14 9.30 -0.89
CA MET A 122 -1.26 9.43 -1.30
C MET A 122 -1.85 10.72 -0.77
N SER A 123 -1.67 11.05 0.51
CA SER A 123 -2.28 12.24 1.11
C SER A 123 -1.77 13.52 0.45
N VAL A 124 -0.45 13.69 0.33
CA VAL A 124 0.14 14.88 -0.29
C VAL A 124 -0.14 14.91 -1.79
N GLY A 125 0.04 13.78 -2.48
CA GLY A 125 -0.12 13.70 -3.92
C GLY A 125 -1.56 13.90 -4.37
N VAL A 126 -2.55 13.42 -3.61
CA VAL A 126 -3.97 13.69 -3.85
C VAL A 126 -4.29 15.15 -3.66
N LEU A 127 -3.80 15.79 -2.60
CA LEU A 127 -4.04 17.22 -2.38
C LEU A 127 -3.46 18.08 -3.51
N VAL A 128 -2.19 17.83 -3.87
CA VAL A 128 -1.50 18.55 -4.94
C VAL A 128 -2.15 18.28 -6.30
N GLY A 129 -2.50 17.02 -6.59
CA GLY A 129 -3.17 16.64 -7.84
C GLY A 129 -4.59 17.20 -7.96
N LEU A 130 -5.32 17.31 -6.86
CA LEU A 130 -6.65 17.94 -6.80
C LEU A 130 -6.55 19.44 -7.14
N ILE A 131 -5.56 20.13 -6.58
CA ILE A 131 -5.27 21.54 -6.89
C ILE A 131 -4.92 21.70 -8.37
N ALA A 132 -3.99 20.88 -8.89
CA ALA A 132 -3.57 20.92 -10.29
C ALA A 132 -4.74 20.67 -11.26
N GLY A 133 -5.56 19.65 -10.98
CA GLY A 133 -6.72 19.30 -11.81
C GLY A 133 -7.86 20.31 -11.74
N PHE A 134 -8.10 20.91 -10.57
CA PHE A 134 -9.22 21.83 -10.37
C PHE A 134 -8.96 23.23 -10.94
N PHE A 135 -7.81 23.83 -10.61
CA PHE A 135 -7.52 25.22 -10.98
C PHE A 135 -7.03 25.39 -12.43
N ARG A 136 -6.39 24.38 -13.02
CA ARG A 136 -5.81 24.41 -14.38
C ARG A 136 -4.84 25.60 -14.58
N GLY A 137 -4.38 25.83 -15.80
CA GLY A 137 -3.54 26.99 -16.15
C GLY A 137 -2.09 26.89 -15.65
N TRP A 138 -1.51 28.00 -15.21
CA TRP A 138 -0.10 28.07 -14.83
C TRP A 138 0.24 27.21 -13.60
N ILE A 139 -0.67 27.10 -12.62
CA ILE A 139 -0.50 26.27 -11.42
C ILE A 139 -0.32 24.81 -11.81
N ASP A 140 -1.18 24.32 -12.71
CA ASP A 140 -1.09 22.98 -13.28
C ASP A 140 0.26 22.78 -13.98
N THR A 141 0.65 23.70 -14.85
CA THR A 141 1.94 23.63 -15.56
C THR A 141 3.12 23.55 -14.59
N VAL A 142 3.18 24.39 -13.55
CA VAL A 142 4.28 24.40 -12.58
C VAL A 142 4.33 23.08 -11.80
N ILE A 143 3.19 22.61 -11.29
CA ILE A 143 3.11 21.34 -10.54
C ILE A 143 3.56 20.18 -11.43
N MET A 144 3.04 20.11 -12.66
CA MET A 144 3.36 19.03 -13.58
C MET A 144 4.83 19.05 -14.02
N ARG A 145 5.42 20.24 -14.21
CA ARG A 145 6.86 20.39 -14.48
C ARG A 145 7.71 19.91 -13.30
N LEU A 146 7.34 20.24 -12.06
CA LEU A 146 8.03 19.72 -10.88
C LEU A 146 7.95 18.18 -10.81
N MET A 147 6.78 17.61 -11.09
CA MET A 147 6.59 16.17 -11.16
C MET A 147 7.37 15.52 -12.32
N ASP A 148 7.54 16.23 -13.46
CA ASP A 148 8.36 15.76 -14.59
C ASP A 148 9.84 15.71 -14.21
N VAL A 149 10.34 16.69 -13.45
CA VAL A 149 11.73 16.72 -12.96
C VAL A 149 12.02 15.54 -12.03
N ILE A 150 11.10 15.20 -11.12
CA ILE A 150 11.28 14.04 -10.23
C ILE A 150 11.36 12.73 -11.03
N LEU A 151 10.48 12.55 -12.03
CA LEU A 151 10.45 11.34 -12.86
C LEU A 151 11.62 11.24 -13.86
N ALA A 152 12.36 12.33 -14.10
CA ALA A 152 13.51 12.31 -14.98
C ALA A 152 14.68 11.49 -14.40
N PHE A 153 14.72 11.30 -13.08
CA PHE A 153 15.72 10.49 -12.40
C PHE A 153 15.20 9.08 -12.14
N PRO A 154 16.05 8.03 -12.29
CA PRO A 154 15.70 6.69 -11.81
C PRO A 154 15.35 6.71 -10.33
N SER A 155 14.24 6.07 -9.95
CA SER A 155 13.68 6.14 -8.59
C SER A 155 14.70 5.76 -7.51
N LEU A 156 15.41 4.64 -7.71
CA LEU A 156 16.43 4.17 -6.76
C LEU A 156 17.60 5.16 -6.63
N LEU A 157 18.08 5.72 -7.74
CA LEU A 157 19.17 6.69 -7.71
C LEU A 157 18.77 7.97 -6.97
N LEU A 158 17.55 8.46 -7.26
CA LEU A 158 17.01 9.63 -6.56
C LEU A 158 16.84 9.34 -5.05
N ALA A 159 16.38 8.14 -4.70
CA ALA A 159 16.25 7.72 -3.30
C ALA A 159 17.60 7.74 -2.58
N LEU A 160 18.64 7.19 -3.21
CA LEU A 160 19.98 7.19 -2.65
C LEU A 160 20.52 8.59 -2.42
N VAL A 161 20.34 9.51 -3.39
CA VAL A 161 20.77 10.90 -3.25
C VAL A 161 20.01 11.60 -2.11
N LEU A 162 18.69 11.44 -2.04
CA LEU A 162 17.88 12.04 -0.98
C LEU A 162 18.29 11.53 0.40
N VAL A 163 18.51 10.23 0.56
CA VAL A 163 18.95 9.67 1.85
C VAL A 163 20.40 10.05 2.15
N ALA A 164 21.27 10.18 1.16
CA ALA A 164 22.63 10.68 1.37
C ALA A 164 22.65 12.11 1.94
N ILE A 165 21.70 12.95 1.53
CA ILE A 165 21.53 14.31 2.04
C ILE A 165 20.88 14.31 3.43
N LEU A 166 19.81 13.52 3.62
CA LEU A 166 19.05 13.46 4.89
C LEU A 166 19.79 12.68 5.99
N GLY A 167 20.74 11.82 5.62
CA GLY A 167 21.41 10.84 6.47
C GLY A 167 20.73 9.46 6.45
N PRO A 168 21.49 8.37 6.61
CA PRO A 168 20.95 7.02 6.62
C PRO A 168 20.01 6.80 7.81
N GLY A 169 18.91 6.08 7.58
CA GLY A 169 17.94 5.77 8.63
C GLY A 169 16.56 5.44 8.09
N LEU A 170 15.79 4.70 8.88
CA LEU A 170 14.46 4.23 8.51
C LEU A 170 13.50 5.37 8.16
N VAL A 171 13.47 6.42 8.98
CA VAL A 171 12.57 7.58 8.78
C VAL A 171 12.95 8.36 7.52
N ASN A 172 14.24 8.63 7.33
CA ASN A 172 14.73 9.38 6.17
C ASN A 172 14.51 8.61 4.86
N ALA A 173 14.71 7.28 4.88
CA ALA A 173 14.36 6.41 3.77
C ALA A 173 12.86 6.48 3.43
N MET A 174 11.98 6.43 4.44
CA MET A 174 10.53 6.58 4.21
C MET A 174 10.18 7.93 3.60
N ILE A 175 10.77 9.03 4.07
CA ILE A 175 10.55 10.37 3.51
C ILE A 175 11.03 10.43 2.05
N ALA A 176 12.22 9.91 1.76
CA ALA A 176 12.78 9.88 0.42
C ALA A 176 11.89 9.11 -0.57
N ILE A 177 11.48 7.89 -0.20
CA ILE A 177 10.58 7.07 -1.03
C ILE A 177 9.23 7.80 -1.20
N ALA A 178 8.70 8.39 -0.12
CA ALA A 178 7.41 9.07 -0.19
C ALA A 178 7.42 10.29 -1.14
N LEU A 179 8.54 10.99 -1.26
CA LEU A 179 8.75 12.09 -2.22
C LEU A 179 8.82 11.58 -3.66
N ILE A 180 9.49 10.45 -3.88
CA ILE A 180 9.66 9.83 -5.19
C ILE A 180 8.33 9.31 -5.74
N LEU A 181 7.42 8.87 -4.86
CA LEU A 181 6.10 8.39 -5.27
C LEU A 181 5.08 9.50 -5.54
N GLN A 182 5.37 10.77 -5.20
CA GLN A 182 4.45 11.90 -5.40
C GLN A 182 3.93 12.04 -6.85
N PRO A 183 4.79 11.96 -7.90
CA PRO A 183 4.34 12.15 -9.28
C PRO A 183 3.23 11.19 -9.70
N HIS A 184 3.25 9.95 -9.20
CA HIS A 184 2.22 8.96 -9.53
C HIS A 184 0.85 9.37 -9.00
N TYR A 185 0.76 9.76 -7.72
CA TYR A 185 -0.51 10.20 -7.12
C TYR A 185 -0.98 11.55 -7.66
N VAL A 186 -0.08 12.50 -7.88
CA VAL A 186 -0.42 13.83 -8.43
C VAL A 186 -1.04 13.68 -9.82
N ARG A 187 -0.39 12.93 -10.72
CA ARG A 187 -0.87 12.72 -12.10
C ARG A 187 -2.18 11.97 -12.12
N LEU A 188 -2.30 10.90 -11.33
CA LEU A 188 -3.51 10.08 -11.27
C LEU A 188 -4.70 10.89 -10.77
N THR A 189 -4.53 11.62 -9.67
CA THR A 189 -5.58 12.46 -9.10
C THR A 189 -5.96 13.57 -10.07
N ARG A 190 -4.99 14.24 -10.68
CA ARG A 190 -5.24 15.27 -11.69
C ARG A 190 -6.06 14.72 -12.86
N ALA A 191 -5.68 13.57 -13.41
CA ALA A 191 -6.39 12.94 -14.52
C ALA A 191 -7.84 12.59 -14.14
N ALA A 192 -8.05 12.01 -12.96
CA ALA A 192 -9.38 11.69 -12.46
C ALA A 192 -10.24 12.95 -12.25
N VAL A 193 -9.67 14.00 -11.65
CA VAL A 193 -10.37 15.28 -11.42
C VAL A 193 -10.76 15.95 -12.74
N LEU A 194 -9.90 15.92 -13.75
CA LEU A 194 -10.21 16.48 -15.07
C LEU A 194 -11.39 15.76 -15.72
N SER A 195 -11.44 14.43 -15.63
CA SER A 195 -12.55 13.64 -16.14
C SER A 195 -13.85 13.88 -15.38
N GLU A 196 -13.75 14.07 -14.06
CA GLU A 196 -14.93 14.10 -13.19
C GLU A 196 -15.57 15.49 -13.10
N ARG A 197 -14.77 16.55 -13.22
CA ARG A 197 -15.22 17.95 -13.14
C ARG A 197 -16.28 18.30 -14.20
N GLU A 198 -16.27 17.65 -15.35
CA GLU A 198 -17.18 17.92 -16.48
C GLU A 198 -18.52 17.14 -16.38
N ARG A 199 -18.72 16.34 -15.32
CA ARG A 199 -19.96 15.59 -15.10
C ARG A 199 -21.11 16.47 -14.65
N GLU A 200 -22.33 16.10 -15.05
CA GLU A 200 -23.57 16.86 -14.77
C GLU A 200 -23.80 17.12 -13.28
N TYR A 201 -23.50 16.17 -12.41
CA TYR A 201 -23.68 16.32 -10.97
C TYR A 201 -22.71 17.36 -10.35
N VAL A 202 -21.53 17.56 -10.94
CA VAL A 202 -20.59 18.60 -10.52
C VAL A 202 -21.07 19.97 -10.98
N ILE A 203 -21.56 20.05 -12.22
CA ILE A 203 -22.13 21.28 -12.78
C ILE A 203 -23.36 21.71 -11.98
N SER A 204 -24.28 20.78 -11.66
CA SER A 204 -25.47 21.07 -10.88
C SER A 204 -25.13 21.50 -9.44
N SER A 205 -24.17 20.84 -8.78
CA SER A 205 -23.66 21.23 -7.46
C SER A 205 -23.08 22.66 -7.48
N ARG A 206 -22.35 23.02 -8.54
CA ARG A 206 -21.82 24.38 -8.72
C ARG A 206 -22.93 25.42 -8.90
N VAL A 207 -23.94 25.13 -9.73
CA VAL A 207 -25.09 26.01 -9.95
C VAL A 207 -25.91 26.19 -8.67
N ALA A 208 -25.98 25.15 -7.82
CA ALA A 208 -26.60 25.21 -6.50
C ALA A 208 -25.78 26.01 -5.46
N GLY A 209 -24.69 26.67 -5.85
CA GLY A 209 -23.88 27.54 -4.98
C GLY A 209 -22.84 26.82 -4.13
N ALA A 210 -22.45 25.59 -4.48
CA ALA A 210 -21.38 24.90 -3.76
C ALA A 210 -20.02 25.64 -3.90
N GLY A 211 -19.41 25.99 -2.77
CA GLY A 211 -18.07 26.56 -2.73
C GLY A 211 -16.99 25.61 -3.26
N ILE A 212 -15.83 26.17 -3.63
CA ILE A 212 -14.70 25.44 -4.26
C ILE A 212 -14.25 24.23 -3.42
N ALA A 213 -14.07 24.41 -2.11
CA ALA A 213 -13.66 23.32 -1.20
C ALA A 213 -14.69 22.18 -1.17
N ARG A 214 -15.99 22.50 -1.17
CA ARG A 214 -17.07 21.51 -1.21
C ARG A 214 -17.08 20.75 -2.53
N LEU A 215 -16.88 21.44 -3.66
CA LEU A 215 -16.76 20.78 -4.96
C LEU A 215 -15.56 19.82 -4.98
N MET A 216 -14.40 20.25 -4.49
CA MET A 216 -13.19 19.44 -4.50
C MET A 216 -13.31 18.20 -3.59
N PHE A 217 -13.60 18.37 -2.30
CA PHE A 217 -13.49 17.29 -1.31
C PHE A 217 -14.75 16.44 -1.14
N ILE A 218 -15.93 17.00 -1.40
CA ILE A 218 -17.20 16.31 -1.16
C ILE A 218 -17.82 15.82 -2.48
N THR A 219 -17.61 16.55 -3.57
CA THR A 219 -18.26 16.24 -4.86
C THR A 219 -17.34 15.42 -5.77
N ILE A 220 -16.10 15.85 -5.98
CA ILE A 220 -15.18 15.23 -6.94
C ILE A 220 -14.36 14.10 -6.28
N LEU A 221 -13.63 14.40 -5.20
CA LEU A 221 -12.65 13.47 -4.62
C LEU A 221 -13.23 12.07 -4.29
N PRO A 222 -14.43 11.93 -3.70
CA PRO A 222 -14.98 10.61 -3.40
C PRO A 222 -15.18 9.74 -4.65
N ASN A 223 -15.48 10.35 -5.80
CA ASN A 223 -15.65 9.65 -7.07
C ASN A 223 -14.31 9.29 -7.74
N CYS A 224 -13.20 9.88 -7.29
CA CYS A 224 -11.86 9.55 -7.73
C CYS A 224 -11.16 8.47 -6.87
N LEU A 225 -11.80 7.97 -5.80
CA LEU A 225 -11.14 7.07 -4.84
C LEU A 225 -10.79 5.70 -5.42
N ALA A 226 -11.60 5.16 -6.33
CA ALA A 226 -11.38 3.82 -6.89
C ALA A 226 -9.98 3.67 -7.53
N PRO A 227 -9.56 4.49 -8.51
CA PRO A 227 -8.21 4.40 -9.07
C PRO A 227 -7.11 4.70 -8.04
N LEU A 228 -7.36 5.58 -7.06
CA LEU A 228 -6.39 5.89 -6.01
C LEU A 228 -6.14 4.71 -5.07
N ILE A 229 -7.18 3.94 -4.74
CA ILE A 229 -7.09 2.73 -3.92
C ILE A 229 -6.28 1.65 -4.65
N VAL A 230 -6.53 1.45 -5.94
CA VAL A 230 -5.76 0.51 -6.78
C VAL A 230 -4.29 0.94 -6.83
N GLN A 231 -4.02 2.23 -7.10
CA GLN A 231 -2.66 2.75 -7.11
C GLN A 231 -1.96 2.59 -5.75
N ALA A 232 -2.68 2.76 -4.64
CA ALA A 232 -2.14 2.58 -3.30
C ALA A 232 -1.63 1.17 -3.06
N THR A 233 -2.34 0.14 -3.55
CA THR A 233 -1.86 -1.26 -3.43
C THR A 233 -0.58 -1.51 -4.20
N LEU A 234 -0.48 -1.02 -5.44
CA LEU A 234 0.73 -1.16 -6.26
C LEU A 234 1.91 -0.39 -5.65
N SER A 235 1.66 0.83 -5.17
CA SER A 235 2.68 1.65 -4.52
C SER A 235 3.16 1.07 -3.19
N PHE A 236 2.32 0.30 -2.48
CA PHE A 236 2.74 -0.38 -1.25
C PHE A 236 3.82 -1.43 -1.54
N SER A 237 3.62 -2.24 -2.58
CA SER A 237 4.61 -3.21 -3.06
C SER A 237 5.92 -2.53 -3.47
N SER A 238 5.84 -1.46 -4.26
CA SER A 238 7.03 -0.69 -4.66
C SER A 238 7.76 -0.09 -3.47
N ALA A 239 7.03 0.45 -2.49
CA ALA A 239 7.63 1.03 -1.29
C ALA A 239 8.41 0.00 -0.46
N ILE A 240 7.91 -1.24 -0.34
CA ILE A 240 8.64 -2.33 0.32
C ILE A 240 9.92 -2.67 -0.44
N LEU A 241 9.85 -2.78 -1.78
CA LEU A 241 11.03 -3.08 -2.60
C LEU A 241 12.08 -1.98 -2.53
N ASP A 242 11.67 -0.71 -2.63
CA ASP A 242 12.57 0.44 -2.52
C ASP A 242 13.21 0.51 -1.13
N ALA A 243 12.42 0.28 -0.08
CA ALA A 243 12.94 0.23 1.29
C ALA A 243 13.94 -0.91 1.50
N ALA A 244 13.64 -2.09 0.98
CA ALA A 244 14.56 -3.23 1.04
C ALA A 244 15.84 -2.97 0.23
N ALA A 245 15.73 -2.31 -0.93
CA ALA A 245 16.89 -1.92 -1.74
C ALA A 245 17.77 -0.89 -1.03
N LEU A 246 17.18 0.14 -0.41
CA LEU A 246 17.91 1.10 0.40
C LEU A 246 18.54 0.44 1.65
N GLY A 247 17.80 -0.45 2.31
CA GLY A 247 18.30 -1.25 3.43
C GLY A 247 19.49 -2.12 3.03
N PHE A 248 19.41 -2.78 1.88
CA PHE A 248 20.49 -3.57 1.30
C PHE A 248 21.74 -2.73 1.00
N LEU A 249 21.55 -1.50 0.53
CA LEU A 249 22.61 -0.54 0.24
C LEU A 249 23.12 0.20 1.49
N GLY A 250 22.63 -0.12 2.69
CA GLY A 250 23.07 0.48 3.95
C GLY A 250 22.47 1.86 4.25
N MET A 251 21.56 2.34 3.41
CA MET A 251 20.91 3.65 3.54
C MET A 251 19.55 3.58 4.27
N GLY A 252 19.02 2.38 4.48
CA GLY A 252 17.74 2.15 5.16
C GLY A 252 17.83 2.08 6.69
N ALA A 253 17.10 1.13 7.27
CA ALA A 253 17.18 0.83 8.70
C ALA A 253 18.64 0.51 9.11
N GLN A 254 18.97 0.76 10.37
CA GLN A 254 20.32 0.51 10.87
C GLN A 254 20.29 -0.65 11.87
N PRO A 255 21.30 -1.55 11.87
CA PRO A 255 21.44 -2.59 12.88
C PRO A 255 21.36 -1.98 14.30
N PRO A 256 20.70 -2.64 15.27
CA PRO A 256 20.26 -4.04 15.25
C PRO A 256 18.84 -4.28 14.70
N THR A 257 18.19 -3.24 14.14
CA THR A 257 16.81 -3.31 13.65
C THR A 257 16.62 -4.44 12.63
N PRO A 258 15.68 -5.36 12.84
CA PRO A 258 15.41 -6.45 11.92
C PRO A 258 14.54 -5.94 10.76
N GLU A 259 15.15 -5.41 9.70
CA GLU A 259 14.46 -5.04 8.46
C GLU A 259 14.98 -5.97 7.35
N TRP A 260 14.12 -6.45 6.46
CA TRP A 260 14.50 -7.50 5.51
C TRP A 260 15.62 -7.08 4.55
N GLY A 261 15.64 -5.83 4.08
CA GLY A 261 16.72 -5.29 3.26
C GLY A 261 18.06 -5.24 4.02
N THR A 262 18.06 -4.77 5.26
CA THR A 262 19.29 -4.73 6.07
C THR A 262 19.79 -6.12 6.45
N MET A 263 18.87 -7.07 6.69
CA MET A 263 19.23 -8.47 6.90
C MET A 263 19.96 -9.06 5.69
N LEU A 264 19.50 -8.74 4.46
CA LEU A 264 20.20 -9.12 3.24
C LEU A 264 21.59 -8.46 3.13
N ALA A 265 21.72 -7.19 3.55
CA ALA A 265 22.99 -6.47 3.53
C ALA A 265 24.04 -7.15 4.44
N GLU A 266 23.66 -7.46 5.68
CA GLU A 266 24.50 -8.11 6.69
C GLU A 266 24.91 -9.53 6.25
N ALA A 267 24.07 -10.21 5.47
CA ALA A 267 24.23 -11.59 5.06
C ALA A 267 25.03 -11.81 3.76
N ARG A 268 25.25 -10.75 2.96
CA ARG A 268 25.77 -10.87 1.58
C ARG A 268 27.13 -11.59 1.48
N GLU A 269 28.01 -11.39 2.46
CA GLU A 269 29.37 -11.97 2.50
C GLU A 269 29.35 -13.45 2.92
N PHE A 270 28.23 -13.91 3.47
CA PHE A 270 28.07 -15.26 4.02
C PHE A 270 27.25 -16.17 3.11
N ILE A 271 26.84 -15.73 1.92
CA ILE A 271 25.92 -16.47 1.04
C ILE A 271 26.42 -17.88 0.68
N LEU A 272 27.73 -18.05 0.46
CA LEU A 272 28.33 -19.34 0.13
C LEU A 272 28.45 -20.27 1.35
N ARG A 273 28.46 -19.71 2.56
CA ARG A 273 28.63 -20.46 3.82
C ARG A 273 27.29 -20.75 4.50
N ALA A 274 26.35 -19.83 4.42
CA ALA A 274 25.08 -19.83 5.12
C ALA A 274 23.99 -19.28 4.19
N TRP A 275 23.59 -20.06 3.20
CA TRP A 275 22.63 -19.62 2.18
C TRP A 275 21.29 -19.15 2.77
N TRP A 276 20.85 -19.74 3.89
CA TRP A 276 19.59 -19.41 4.56
C TRP A 276 19.48 -17.96 5.02
N VAL A 277 20.61 -17.33 5.39
CA VAL A 277 20.61 -15.94 5.90
C VAL A 277 20.25 -14.92 4.81
N VAL A 278 20.43 -15.27 3.53
CA VAL A 278 20.02 -14.46 2.38
C VAL A 278 18.68 -14.92 1.82
N THR A 279 18.50 -16.24 1.67
CA THR A 279 17.32 -16.80 1.00
C THR A 279 16.02 -16.51 1.75
N PHE A 280 15.99 -16.64 3.09
CA PHE A 280 14.72 -16.44 3.81
C PHE A 280 14.23 -14.99 3.81
N PRO A 281 15.06 -13.96 4.05
CA PRO A 281 14.63 -12.57 3.89
C PRO A 281 14.18 -12.26 2.45
N GLY A 282 14.90 -12.78 1.45
CA GLY A 282 14.52 -12.61 0.04
C GLY A 282 13.16 -13.24 -0.29
N LEU A 283 12.90 -14.45 0.20
CA LEU A 283 11.61 -15.12 0.06
C LEU A 283 10.49 -14.36 0.80
N ALA A 284 10.77 -13.82 1.98
CA ALA A 284 9.79 -13.03 2.73
C ALA A 284 9.36 -11.77 1.93
N ILE A 285 10.32 -11.05 1.35
CA ILE A 285 10.04 -9.91 0.46
C ILE A 285 9.23 -10.38 -0.76
N LEU A 286 9.68 -11.43 -1.45
CA LEU A 286 9.03 -11.96 -2.65
C LEU A 286 7.57 -12.35 -2.40
N VAL A 287 7.31 -13.15 -1.37
CA VAL A 287 5.96 -13.62 -1.02
C VAL A 287 5.06 -12.45 -0.64
N THR A 288 5.59 -11.49 0.12
CA THR A 288 4.82 -10.31 0.53
C THR A 288 4.43 -9.45 -0.66
N VAL A 289 5.40 -9.11 -1.53
CA VAL A 289 5.16 -8.29 -2.72
C VAL A 289 4.22 -8.98 -3.69
N LEU A 290 4.40 -10.30 -3.92
CA LEU A 290 3.51 -11.08 -4.77
C LEU A 290 2.08 -11.10 -4.21
N ALA A 291 1.92 -11.34 -2.91
CA ALA A 291 0.60 -11.38 -2.28
C ALA A 291 -0.14 -10.04 -2.41
N ILE A 292 0.56 -8.93 -2.22
CA ILE A 292 -0.02 -7.57 -2.34
C ILE A 292 -0.38 -7.26 -3.79
N ASN A 293 0.49 -7.61 -4.75
CA ASN A 293 0.20 -7.38 -6.17
C ASN A 293 -1.01 -8.19 -6.64
N LEU A 294 -1.09 -9.48 -6.30
CA LEU A 294 -2.24 -10.33 -6.63
C LEU A 294 -3.53 -9.79 -6.00
N MET A 295 -3.48 -9.35 -4.74
CA MET A 295 -4.61 -8.70 -4.07
C MET A 295 -5.01 -7.40 -4.78
N GLY A 296 -4.03 -6.60 -5.22
CA GLY A 296 -4.24 -5.34 -5.94
C GLY A 296 -4.91 -5.54 -7.30
N ASP A 297 -4.55 -6.60 -8.02
CA ASP A 297 -5.19 -6.96 -9.30
C ASP A 297 -6.67 -7.29 -9.10
N GLY A 298 -7.02 -8.09 -8.09
CA GLY A 298 -8.44 -8.35 -7.78
C GLY A 298 -9.19 -7.12 -7.28
N LEU A 299 -8.51 -6.22 -6.58
CA LEU A 299 -9.09 -4.94 -6.15
C LEU A 299 -9.40 -4.05 -7.37
N ARG A 300 -8.53 -4.05 -8.37
CA ARG A 300 -8.75 -3.38 -9.65
C ARG A 300 -9.93 -3.98 -10.38
N ASP A 301 -10.00 -5.31 -10.50
CA ASP A 301 -11.10 -6.00 -11.19
C ASP A 301 -12.45 -5.72 -10.51
N ALA A 302 -12.50 -5.77 -9.18
CA ALA A 302 -13.74 -5.54 -8.43
C ALA A 302 -14.19 -4.07 -8.41
N LEU A 303 -13.27 -3.12 -8.64
CA LEU A 303 -13.56 -1.68 -8.71
C LEU A 303 -13.77 -1.17 -10.14
N ASP A 304 -13.41 -1.93 -11.18
CA ASP A 304 -13.63 -1.52 -12.58
C ASP A 304 -15.13 -1.57 -12.93
N PRO A 305 -15.77 -0.42 -13.23
CA PRO A 305 -17.18 -0.39 -13.57
C PRO A 305 -17.50 -1.04 -14.93
N LYS A 306 -16.51 -1.27 -15.80
CA LYS A 306 -16.73 -1.89 -17.12
C LYS A 306 -17.03 -3.39 -17.03
N LEU A 307 -16.49 -4.09 -16.04
CA LEU A 307 -16.79 -5.51 -15.81
C LEU A 307 -18.23 -5.76 -15.31
N LYS A 308 -18.96 -4.69 -14.93
CA LYS A 308 -20.35 -4.76 -14.50
C LYS A 308 -21.36 -4.76 -15.66
N GLN A 309 -20.93 -4.58 -16.90
CA GLN A 309 -21.80 -4.42 -18.08
C GLN A 309 -21.66 -5.55 -19.13
N SER A 310 -20.90 -6.62 -18.83
CA SER A 310 -20.77 -7.82 -19.69
C SER A 310 -21.25 -9.05 -18.94
#